data_AF-A0A284VN60-F1
#
_entry.id   AF-A0A284VN60-F1
#
_cell.length_a   1.000
_cell.length_b   1.000
_cell.length_c   1.000
_cell.angle_alpha   90.00
_cell.angle_beta   90.00
_cell.angle_gamma   90.00
#
_symmetry.space_group_name_H-M   'P 1'
#
loop_
_entity.id
_entity.type
_entity.pdbx_description
1 polymer ?
#
loop_
_entity_poly.entity_id
_entity_poly.type
_entity_poly.pdbx_seq_one_letter_code
_entity_poly.pdbx_strand_id
1 'polypeptide(L)'
;MLKKNFPAEVKEENGKLTLSYGAFSRLAVWVDKKKMCVDSESGKGAADDVILDTNRRYRVFLEEATGYTAKERLAKAKKDVQGA
;
A
#
# COMPACT_ATOMS: atom_id res chain seq x y z
N MET A 1 -12.23 0.34 1.14
CA MET A 1 -10.96 0.69 1.82
C MET A 1 -10.00 1.42 0.89
N LEU A 2 -9.75 0.93 -0.33
CA LEU A 2 -8.84 1.59 -1.27
C LEU A 2 -9.32 3.00 -1.70
N LYS A 3 -10.52 3.10 -2.29
CA LYS A 3 -11.16 4.40 -2.65
C LYS A 3 -11.46 5.33 -1.46
N LYS A 4 -11.48 4.79 -0.23
CA LYS A 4 -11.70 5.55 1.01
C LYS A 4 -10.43 6.27 1.46
N ASN A 5 -9.29 5.58 1.38
CA ASN A 5 -8.00 6.12 1.82
C ASN A 5 -7.33 6.97 0.74
N PHE A 6 -7.58 6.63 -0.52
CA PHE A 6 -7.03 7.32 -1.70
C PHE A 6 -8.18 7.90 -2.53
N PRO A 7 -8.38 9.23 -2.52
CA PRO A 7 -9.34 9.90 -3.40
C PRO A 7 -8.78 9.95 -4.84
N ALA A 8 -8.49 8.78 -5.39
CA ALA A 8 -7.94 8.58 -6.73
C ALA A 8 -8.83 7.61 -7.50
N GLU A 9 -8.78 7.71 -8.81
CA GLU A 9 -9.42 6.75 -9.69
C GLU A 9 -8.71 5.39 -9.56
N VAL A 10 -9.49 4.36 -9.21
CA VAL A 10 -9.01 2.98 -9.13
C VAL A 10 -9.40 2.27 -10.41
N LYS A 11 -8.39 1.71 -11.10
CA LYS A 11 -8.54 0.93 -12.33
C LYS A 11 -8.25 -0.54 -12.03
N GLU A 12 -8.99 -1.45 -12.63
CA GLU A 12 -8.71 -2.88 -12.53
C GLU A 12 -7.91 -3.31 -13.76
N GLU A 13 -6.71 -3.85 -13.56
CA GLU A 13 -5.84 -4.36 -14.60
C GLU A 13 -5.42 -5.79 -14.25
N ASN A 14 -5.77 -6.77 -15.09
CA ASN A 14 -5.38 -8.17 -14.91
C ASN A 14 -5.73 -8.75 -13.52
N GLY A 15 -6.91 -8.40 -12.99
CA GLY A 15 -7.35 -8.82 -11.64
C GLY A 15 -6.63 -8.13 -10.48
N LYS A 16 -5.88 -7.06 -10.77
CA LYS A 16 -5.24 -6.20 -9.76
C LYS A 16 -5.88 -4.82 -9.75
N LEU A 17 -6.14 -4.28 -8.57
CA LEU A 17 -6.61 -2.92 -8.41
C LEU A 17 -5.42 -1.97 -8.42
N THR A 18 -5.34 -1.13 -9.44
CA THR A 18 -4.28 -0.15 -9.65
C THR A 18 -4.79 1.27 -9.43
N LEU A 19 -3.96 2.14 -8.89
CA LEU A 19 -4.23 3.58 -8.77
C LEU A 19 -2.92 4.38 -8.79
N SER A 20 -3.02 5.67 -9.02
CA SER A 20 -1.92 6.63 -8.86
C SER A 20 -2.38 7.72 -7.89
N TYR A 21 -1.57 8.01 -6.87
CA TYR A 21 -1.92 9.01 -5.86
C TYR A 21 -0.68 9.56 -5.15
N GLY A 22 -0.60 10.88 -5.08
CA GLY A 22 0.45 11.58 -4.33
C GLY A 22 1.84 11.17 -4.78
N ALA A 23 2.61 10.56 -3.87
CA ALA A 23 3.96 10.09 -4.15
C ALA A 23 4.02 8.76 -4.93
N PHE A 24 2.91 8.03 -5.04
CA PHE A 24 2.87 6.79 -5.82
C PHE A 24 2.60 7.09 -7.29
N SER A 25 3.57 6.81 -8.16
CA SER A 25 3.34 6.75 -9.60
C SER A 25 2.35 5.63 -9.93
N ARG A 26 2.49 4.49 -9.24
CA ARG A 26 1.56 3.35 -9.34
C ARG A 26 1.45 2.61 -8.02
N LEU A 27 0.23 2.26 -7.63
CA LEU A 27 -0.06 1.39 -6.51
C LEU A 27 -1.00 0.29 -6.99
N ALA A 28 -0.53 -0.95 -7.02
CA ALA A 28 -1.29 -2.13 -7.39
C ALA A 28 -1.55 -3.00 -6.17
N VAL A 29 -2.80 -3.42 -5.97
CA VAL A 29 -3.25 -4.23 -4.84
C VAL A 29 -4.02 -5.43 -5.38
N TRP A 30 -3.67 -6.62 -4.91
CA TRP A 30 -4.38 -7.86 -5.24
C TRP A 30 -4.35 -8.84 -4.08
N VAL A 31 -5.20 -9.86 -4.16
CA VAL A 31 -5.20 -10.97 -3.20
C VAL A 31 -4.63 -12.20 -3.88
N ASP A 32 -3.57 -12.77 -3.31
CA ASP A 32 -2.99 -14.03 -3.77
C ASP A 32 -2.92 -15.02 -2.60
N LYS A 33 -3.43 -16.24 -2.79
CA LYS A 33 -3.41 -17.34 -1.80
C LYS A 33 -3.78 -16.91 -0.36
N LYS A 34 -4.86 -16.12 -0.21
CA LYS A 34 -5.35 -15.54 1.06
C LYS A 34 -4.44 -14.48 1.70
N LYS A 35 -3.42 -14.01 1.00
CA LYS A 35 -2.57 -12.88 1.41
C LYS A 35 -2.89 -11.68 0.54
N MET A 36 -2.96 -10.50 1.14
CA MET A 36 -2.98 -9.25 0.37
C MET A 36 -1.54 -8.96 -0.10
N CYS A 37 -1.39 -8.78 -1.40
CA CYS A 37 -0.17 -8.33 -2.03
C CYS A 37 -0.34 -6.88 -2.48
N VAL A 38 0.71 -6.10 -2.28
CA VAL A 38 0.76 -4.69 -2.70
C VAL A 38 2.07 -4.46 -3.40
N ASP A 39 2.00 -3.81 -4.55
CA ASP A 39 3.13 -3.34 -5.33
C ASP A 39 3.00 -1.83 -5.46
N SER A 40 4.05 -1.10 -5.06
CA SER A 40 4.03 0.36 -4.99
C SER A 40 5.28 0.91 -5.66
N GLU A 41 5.07 1.73 -6.68
CA GLU A 41 6.09 2.49 -7.36
C GLU A 41 5.98 3.97 -6.94
N SER A 42 7.09 4.53 -6.47
CA SER A 42 7.17 5.93 -6.07
C SER A 42 7.71 6.79 -7.22
N GLY A 43 7.03 7.91 -7.50
CA GLY A 43 7.51 8.91 -8.45
C GLY A 43 8.61 9.78 -7.83
N LYS A 44 9.61 10.20 -8.61
CA LYS A 44 10.74 11.04 -8.15
C LYS A 44 10.44 12.55 -8.09
N GLY A 45 9.17 12.95 -8.13
CA GLY A 45 8.77 14.37 -8.25
C GLY A 45 7.77 14.86 -7.22
N ALA A 46 7.39 14.03 -6.24
CA ALA A 46 6.48 14.46 -5.19
C ALA A 46 7.22 15.28 -4.13
N ALA A 47 6.58 16.34 -3.65
CA ALA A 47 7.09 17.14 -2.53
C ALA A 47 7.04 16.34 -1.21
N ASP A 48 7.89 16.71 -0.25
CA ASP A 48 8.06 15.98 1.02
C ASP A 48 6.74 15.87 1.81
N ASP A 49 5.92 16.92 1.80
CA ASP A 49 4.60 16.94 2.43
C ASP A 49 3.64 15.92 1.80
N VAL A 50 3.65 15.81 0.46
CA VAL A 50 2.88 14.82 -0.29
C VAL A 50 3.38 13.40 0.00
N ILE A 51 4.70 13.21 0.10
CA ILE A 51 5.30 11.90 0.45
C ILE A 51 4.86 11.48 1.85
N LEU A 52 4.90 12.39 2.82
CA LEU A 52 4.47 12.13 4.19
C LEU A 52 2.98 11.82 4.29
N ASP A 53 2.11 12.58 3.62
CA ASP A 53 0.66 12.29 3.58
C ASP A 53 0.37 10.95 2.91
N THR A 54 1.00 10.69 1.77
CA THR A 54 0.85 9.44 1.01
C THR A 54 1.24 8.23 1.87
N ASN A 55 2.39 8.29 2.54
CA ASN A 55 2.84 7.23 3.44
C ASN A 55 1.90 7.04 4.65
N ARG A 56 1.36 8.13 5.20
CA ARG A 56 0.39 8.04 6.30
C ARG A 56 -0.87 7.30 5.86
N ARG A 57 -1.45 7.69 4.72
CA ARG A 57 -2.64 7.02 4.14
C ARG A 57 -2.36 5.57 3.80
N TYR A 58 -1.18 5.27 3.27
CA TYR A 58 -0.76 3.91 2.97
C TYR A 58 -0.72 3.01 4.21
N ARG A 59 -0.20 3.53 5.33
CA ARG A 59 -0.17 2.79 6.60
C ARG A 59 -1.57 2.52 7.13
N VAL A 60 -2.48 3.50 7.07
CA VAL A 60 -3.89 3.34 7.46
C VAL A 60 -4.58 2.32 6.57
N PHE A 61 -4.41 2.41 5.25
CA PHE A 61 -4.97 1.47 4.29
C PHE A 61 -4.57 0.02 4.60
N LEU A 62 -3.27 -0.23 4.81
CA LEU A 62 -2.79 -1.58 5.11
C LEU A 62 -3.30 -2.10 6.46
N GLU A 63 -3.47 -1.23 7.45
CA GLU A 63 -4.05 -1.59 8.75
C GLU A 63 -5.52 -1.97 8.62
N GLU A 64 -6.32 -1.14 7.93
CA GLU A 64 -7.73 -1.46 7.65
C GLU A 64 -7.87 -2.75 6.82
N ALA A 65 -6.99 -2.95 5.83
CA ALA A 65 -7.10 -4.06 4.89
C ALA A 65 -6.59 -5.40 5.43
N THR A 66 -5.62 -5.39 6.34
CA THR A 66 -5.03 -6.61 6.91
C THR A 66 -5.41 -6.86 8.35
N GLY A 67 -5.97 -5.85 9.04
CA GLY A 67 -6.22 -5.89 10.48
C GLY A 67 -4.95 -5.77 11.33
N TYR A 68 -3.76 -5.70 10.71
CA TYR A 68 -2.50 -5.60 11.43
C TYR A 68 -2.06 -4.16 11.62
N THR A 69 -1.86 -3.79 12.89
CA THR A 69 -1.25 -2.50 13.24
C THR A 69 0.14 -2.37 12.63
N ALA A 70 0.60 -1.14 12.42
CA ALA A 70 1.97 -0.91 11.92
C ALA A 70 3.05 -1.62 12.76
N LYS A 71 2.81 -1.80 14.08
CA LYS A 71 3.71 -2.50 15.01
C LYS A 71 3.73 -4.01 14.76
N GLU A 72 2.55 -4.62 14.57
CA GLU A 72 2.43 -6.06 14.26
C GLU A 72 3.02 -6.40 12.89
N ARG A 73 2.84 -5.51 11.90
CA ARG A 73 3.45 -5.67 10.57
C ARG A 73 4.98 -5.65 10.63
N LEU A 74 5.58 -4.75 11.41
CA LEU A 74 7.03 -4.70 11.58
C LEU A 74 7.59 -5.97 12.23
N ALA A 75 6.89 -6.50 13.25
CA ALA A 75 7.28 -7.74 13.90
C ALA A 75 7.20 -8.94 12.93
N LYS A 76 6.16 -9.00 12.11
CA LYS A 76 5.95 -10.09 11.14
C LYS A 76 6.92 -10.01 9.95
N ALA A 77 7.16 -8.82 9.42
CA ALA A 77 8.14 -8.59 8.34
C ALA A 77 9.56 -8.94 8.78
N LYS A 78 9.95 -8.61 10.02
CA LYS A 78 11.25 -9.02 10.57
C LYS A 78 11.38 -10.54 10.73
N LYS A 79 10.27 -11.22 11.04
CA LYS A 79 10.25 -12.68 11.21
C LYS A 79 10.39 -13.44 9.90
N ASP A 80 9.78 -12.93 8.82
CA ASP A 80 9.90 -13.52 7.47
C ASP A 80 11.30 -13.31 6.85
N VAL A 81 12.04 -12.27 7.26
CA VAL A 81 13.41 -12.00 6.76
C VAL A 81 14.49 -12.80 7.51
N GLN A 82 14.26 -13.24 8.74
CA GLN A 82 15.22 -14.04 9.53
C GLN A 82 15.07 -15.56 9.34
N GLY A 83 14.21 -15.99 8.41
CA GLY A 83 13.95 -17.40 8.13
C GLY A 83 14.49 -17.90 6.79
N ALA A 84 15.52 -17.26 6.22
CA ALA A 84 16.21 -17.70 5.01
C ALA A 84 17.65 -18.10 5.33
#